data_AF-X1JG37-F1
#
_entry.id   AF-X1JG37-F1
#
_cell.length_a   1.000
_cell.length_b   1.000
_cell.length_c   1.000
_cell.angle_alpha   90.00
_cell.angle_beta   90.00
_cell.angle_gamma   90.00
#
_symmetry.space_group_name_H-M   'P 1'
#
loop_
_entity.id
_entity.type
_entity.pdbx_description
1 polymer ?
#
loop_
_entity_poly.entity_id
_entity_poly.type
_entity_poly.pdbx_seq_one_letter_code
_entity_poly.pdbx_strand_id
1 'polypeptide(L)' 'MSMAAWVSQLRKGLVEFCILLVIGSEESYGYRLVQRLRGAPNLSFTEGTVYPALARLIEEGLIHAAGG' A
#
# COMPACT_ATOMS: atom_id res chain seq x y z
N MET A 1 4.44 20.60 14.18
CA MET A 1 3.63 19.69 13.34
C MET A 1 2.21 19.65 13.88
N SER A 2 1.19 19.76 13.02
CA SER A 2 -0.20 19.64 13.46
C SER A 2 -0.57 18.17 13.66
N MET A 3 -1.53 17.90 14.56
CA MET A 3 -2.07 16.55 14.77
C MET A 3 -2.58 15.93 13.46
N ALA A 4 -3.20 16.74 12.59
CA ALA A 4 -3.69 16.29 11.29
C ALA A 4 -2.57 15.82 10.35
N ALA A 5 -1.44 16.52 10.31
CA ALA A 5 -0.29 16.12 9.50
C ALA A 5 0.31 14.79 9.98
N TRP A 6 0.36 14.58 11.30
CA TRP A 6 0.85 13.34 11.89
C TRP A 6 -0.07 12.14 11.59
N VAL A 7 -1.39 12.32 11.77
CA VAL A 7 -2.38 11.28 11.42
C VAL A 7 -2.31 10.91 9.94
N SER A 8 -2.09 11.88 9.05
CA SER A 8 -1.91 11.61 7.62
C SER A 8 -0.68 10.75 7.33
N GLN A 9 0.45 11.03 7.98
CA GLN A 9 1.69 10.24 7.82
C GLN A 9 1.52 8.81 8.34
N LEU A 10 0.91 8.63 9.51
CA LEU A 10 0.61 7.29 10.01
C LEU A 10 -0.29 6.49 9.08
N ARG A 11 -1.29 7.15 8.49
CA ARG A 11 -2.21 6.48 7.57
C ARG A 11 -1.50 6.01 6.31
N LYS A 12 -0.50 6.76 5.81
CA LYS A 12 0.37 6.34 4.70
C LYS A 12 1.20 5.12 5.06
N GLY A 13 1.90 5.15 6.19
CA GLY A 13 2.72 4.02 6.65
C GLY A 13 1.89 2.76 6.90
N LEU A 14 0.66 2.90 7.40
CA LEU A 14 -0.26 1.78 7.58
C LEU A 14 -0.68 1.16 6.24
N VAL A 15 -0.94 1.97 5.21
CA VAL A 15 -1.26 1.48 3.87
C VAL A 15 -0.09 0.70 3.27
N GLU A 16 1.12 1.24 3.38
CA GLU A 16 2.35 0.57 2.94
C GLU A 16 2.57 -0.76 3.67
N PHE A 17 2.38 -0.78 4.99
CA PHE A 17 2.47 -2.01 5.78
C PHE A 17 1.45 -3.07 5.35
N CYS A 18 0.19 -2.69 5.12
CA CYS A 18 -0.82 -3.61 4.63
C CYS A 18 -0.48 -4.17 3.24
N ILE A 19 0.09 -3.34 2.35
CA ILE A 19 0.55 -3.79 1.03
C ILE A 19 1.66 -4.84 1.17
N LEU A 20 2.66 -4.58 2.01
CA LEU A 20 3.76 -5.51 2.26
C LEU A 20 3.26 -6.83 2.85
N LEU A 21 2.31 -6.78 3.80
CA LEU A 21 1.69 -7.97 4.36
C LEU A 21 1.00 -8.85 3.29
N VAL A 22 0.28 -8.23 2.35
CA VAL A 22 -0.42 -8.98 1.30
C VAL A 22 0.57 -9.55 0.28
N ILE A 23 1.53 -8.76 -0.19
CA ILE A 23 2.53 -9.21 -1.19
C ILE A 23 3.46 -10.28 -0.59
N GLY A 24 3.81 -10.18 0.69
CA GLY A 24 4.64 -11.17 1.37
C GLY A 24 4.02 -12.57 1.45
N SER A 25 2.70 -12.69 1.23
CA SER A 25 2.01 -13.98 1.21
C SER A 25 2.01 -14.63 -0.18
N GLU A 26 1.97 -13.85 -1.26
CA GLU A 26 1.90 -14.32 -2.65
C GLU A 26 2.15 -13.16 -3.62
N GLU A 27 2.82 -13.43 -4.73
CA GLU A 27 2.89 -12.48 -5.85
C GLU A 27 1.49 -12.02 -6.26
N SER A 28 1.31 -10.70 -6.37
CA SER A 28 0.00 -10.10 -6.58
C SER A 28 0.06 -9.06 -7.67
N TYR A 29 -0.79 -9.22 -8.69
CA TYR A 29 -1.03 -8.19 -9.70
C TYR A 29 -1.72 -6.97 -9.07
N GLY A 30 -1.37 -5.75 -9.51
CA GLY A 30 -1.82 -4.50 -8.90
C GLY A 30 -3.34 -4.42 -8.67
N TYR A 31 -4.16 -4.80 -9.66
CA TYR A 31 -5.61 -4.85 -9.49
C TYR A 31 -6.07 -5.89 -8.44
N ARG A 32 -5.50 -7.11 -8.47
CA ARG A 32 -5.81 -8.16 -7.49
C ARG A 32 -5.42 -7.74 -6.07
N LEU A 33 -4.29 -7.05 -5.91
CA LEU A 33 -3.86 -6.48 -4.65
C LEU A 33 -4.88 -5.46 -4.11
N VAL A 34 -5.35 -4.55 -4.94
CA VAL A 34 -6.41 -3.59 -4.57
C VAL A 34 -7.67 -4.31 -4.10
N GLN A 35 -8.10 -5.36 -4.81
CA GLN A 35 -9.28 -6.15 -4.42
C GLN A 35 -9.09 -6.85 -3.07
N ARG A 36 -7.91 -7.44 -2.82
CA ARG A 36 -7.58 -8.06 -1.53
C ARG A 36 -7.60 -7.05 -0.39
N LEU A 37 -7.04 -5.86 -0.61
CA LEU A 37 -6.99 -4.80 0.40
C LEU A 37 -8.37 -4.19 0.70
N ARG A 38 -9.26 -4.07 -0.30
CA ARG A 38 -10.64 -3.59 -0.09
C ARG A 38 -11.47 -4.45 0.88
N GLY A 39 -11.07 -5.71 1.11
CA GLY A 39 -11.70 -6.57 2.11
C GLY A 39 -11.40 -6.17 3.57
N ALA A 40 -10.44 -5.27 3.81
CA ALA A 40 -10.07 -4.84 5.15
C ALA A 40 -11.07 -3.79 5.70
N PRO A 41 -11.72 -4.04 6.84
CA PRO A 41 -12.63 -3.08 7.44
C PRO A 41 -11.86 -1.83 7.93
N ASN A 42 -12.50 -0.66 7.84
CA ASN A 42 -12.00 0.64 8.34
C ASN A 42 -10.81 1.27 7.59
N LEU A 43 -10.30 0.63 6.55
CA LEU A 43 -9.27 1.18 5.67
C LEU A 43 -9.81 1.32 4.25
N SER A 44 -9.95 2.56 3.79
CA SER A 44 -10.39 2.86 2.42
C SER A 44 -9.23 2.71 1.45
N PHE A 45 -8.99 1.49 0.98
CA PHE A 45 -8.03 1.22 -0.08
C PHE A 45 -8.66 1.46 -1.46
N THR A 46 -8.30 2.59 -2.08
CA THR A 46 -8.62 2.91 -3.46
C THR A 46 -7.39 2.75 -4.35
N GLU A 47 -7.58 2.68 -5.67
CA GLU A 47 -6.47 2.70 -6.63
C GLU A 47 -5.57 3.93 -6.44
N GLY A 48 -6.17 5.09 -6.17
CA GLY A 48 -5.43 6.33 -5.86
C GLY A 48 -4.68 6.33 -4.52
N THR A 49 -4.87 5.31 -3.68
CA THR A 49 -4.06 5.11 -2.46
C THR A 49 -3.02 4.00 -2.63
N VAL A 50 -3.38 2.91 -3.32
CA VAL A 50 -2.55 1.72 -3.44
C VAL A 50 -1.45 1.91 -4.48
N TYR A 51 -1.76 2.44 -5.67
CA TYR A 51 -0.74 2.59 -6.71
C TYR A 51 0.36 3.59 -6.34
N PRO A 52 0.07 4.77 -5.75
CA PRO A 52 1.13 5.65 -5.26
C PRO A 52 1.96 5.04 -4.13
N ALA A 53 1.37 4.18 -3.28
CA ALA A 53 2.11 3.48 -2.24
C ALA A 53 3.03 2.41 -2.82
N LEU A 54 2.58 1.64 -3.83
CA LEU A 54 3.43 0.70 -4.56
C LEU A 54 4.62 1.39 -5.20
N ALA A 55 4.40 2.53 -5.86
CA ALA A 55 5.48 3.31 -6.48
C ALA A 55 6.57 3.70 -5.46
N ARG A 56 6.15 4.20 -4.28
CA ARG A 56 7.09 4.53 -3.19
C ARG A 56 7.85 3.31 -2.69
N LEU A 57 7.17 2.19 -2.45
CA LEU A 57 7.81 0.95 -2.00
C LEU A 57 8.84 0.42 -3.00
N ILE A 58 8.62 0.62 -4.31
CA ILE A 58 9.59 0.29 -5.37
C ILE A 58 10.78 1.26 -5.32
N GLU A 59 10.52 2.57 -5.22
CA GLU A 59 11.57 3.59 -5.10
C GLU A 59 12.45 3.38 -3.86
N GLU A 60 11.86 2.90 -2.76
CA GLU A 60 12.56 2.55 -1.52
C GLU A 60 13.27 1.17 -1.59
N GLY A 61 13.08 0.42 -2.68
CA GLY A 61 13.69 -0.91 -2.87
C GLY A 61 13.09 -2.01 -2.00
N LEU A 62 11.90 -1.79 -1.43
CA LEU A 62 11.22 -2.75 -0.55
C LEU A 62 10.44 -3.82 -1.32
N ILE A 63 10.03 -3.52 -2.56
CA ILE A 63 9.38 -4.47 -3.47
C ILE A 63 9.90 -4.30 -4.90
N HIS A 64 9.72 -5.32 -5.75
CA HIS A 64 10.07 -5.29 -7.16
C HIS A 64 8.83 -5.51 -8.02
N ALA A 65 8.72 -4.79 -9.14
CA ALA A 65 7.72 -5.09 -10.15
C ALA A 65 8.19 -6.30 -10.99
N ALA A 66 7.28 -7.25 -11.24
CA ALA A 66 7.54 -8.36 -12.13
C ALA A 66 7.60 -7.84 -13.59
N GLY A 67 8.77 -7.40 -14.03
CA GLY A 67 8.98 -6.84 -15.37
C GLY A 67 10.21 -5.96 -15.55
N GLY A 68 11.16 -5.97 -14.61
CA GLY A 68 12.48 -5.34 -14.72
C GLY A 68 13.58 -6.38 -14.80
#